data_AF-A0A8S4QWC0-F1
#
_entry.id   AF-A0A8S4QWC0-F1
#
_cell.length_a   1.000
_cell.length_b   1.000
_cell.length_c   1.000
_cell.angle_alpha   90.00
_cell.angle_beta   90.00
_cell.angle_gamma   90.00
#
_symmetry.space_group_name_H-M   'P 1'
#
loop_
_entity.id
_entity.type
_entity.pdbx_description
1 polymer ?
#
loop_
_entity_poly.entity_id
_entity_poly.type
_entity_poly.pdbx_seq_one_letter_code
_entity_poly.pdbx_strand_id
1 'polypeptide(L)'
;MAMKCKEERKPTAMLSCRTRTKSPIASARASIAHAYALYAKFCKETSLHGLKHTVAENFYVFERIIWLILTISAFGGAVYCALNQLARYNSEPVVVSLQRDYRGWSTAFPAVTACFLERVDPNKAKEVIYGKRNSTDYRVNNATQRKTSNLLQETFVDFICVLKAEGEALALLWDSIG
;
A
#
# COMPACT_ATOMS: atom_id res chain seq x y z
N MET A 1 48.41 55.98 57.27
CA MET A 1 48.92 55.09 56.21
C MET A 1 48.99 53.68 56.79
N ALA A 2 48.38 52.60 56.31
CA ALA A 2 47.48 52.31 55.20
C ALA A 2 46.73 51.02 55.57
N MET A 3 45.53 50.81 55.01
CA MET A 3 44.79 49.55 55.08
C MET A 3 45.53 48.42 54.33
N LYS A 4 45.40 47.16 54.79
CA LYS A 4 45.39 46.00 53.89
C LYS A 4 44.38 44.94 54.35
N CYS A 5 43.58 44.50 53.39
CA CYS A 5 42.40 43.64 53.48
C CYS A 5 42.77 42.14 53.40
N LYS A 6 41.81 41.31 53.84
CA LYS A 6 41.63 39.84 53.74
C LYS A 6 42.12 39.16 52.45
N GLU A 7 42.40 37.85 52.50
CA GLU A 7 41.52 36.79 51.94
C GLU A 7 42.09 35.37 52.17
N GLU A 8 41.30 34.52 52.84
CA GLU A 8 41.50 33.06 52.99
C GLU A 8 41.15 32.34 51.69
N ARG A 9 42.13 31.72 51.02
CA ARG A 9 41.93 31.10 49.71
C ARG A 9 41.43 29.65 49.83
N LYS A 10 40.11 29.46 49.74
CA LYS A 10 39.51 28.14 49.43
C LYS A 10 40.00 27.64 48.06
N PRO A 11 40.46 26.39 47.91
CA PRO A 11 40.68 25.81 46.59
C PRO A 11 39.32 25.41 45.99
N THR A 12 38.74 26.31 45.21
CA THR A 12 37.67 26.00 44.27
C THR A 12 38.18 26.27 42.86
N ALA A 13 37.73 25.45 41.92
CA ALA A 13 37.94 25.52 40.47
C ALA A 13 39.22 24.85 39.92
N MET A 14 39.09 23.58 39.54
CA MET A 14 39.79 22.97 38.38
C MET A 14 39.16 21.60 37.97
N LEU A 15 37.84 21.42 38.13
CA LEU A 15 37.12 20.19 37.70
C LEU A 15 35.75 20.47 37.04
N SER A 16 35.55 21.68 36.50
CA SER A 16 34.23 22.18 36.06
C SER A 16 33.79 21.71 34.66
N CYS A 17 34.71 21.32 33.78
CA CYS A 17 34.33 20.94 32.40
C CYS A 17 33.83 19.48 32.26
N ARG A 18 34.12 18.58 33.21
CA ARG A 18 33.69 17.16 33.16
C ARG A 18 32.28 16.92 33.71
N THR A 19 31.71 17.85 34.47
CA THR A 19 30.33 17.77 34.97
C THR A 19 29.28 18.25 33.97
N ARG A 20 29.68 19.04 32.95
CA ARG A 20 28.78 19.58 31.92
C ARG A 20 28.35 18.58 30.85
N THR A 21 29.15 17.55 30.53
CA THR A 21 28.73 16.47 29.60
C THR A 21 27.98 15.34 30.31
N LYS A 22 28.06 15.26 31.64
CA LYS A 22 27.24 14.34 32.44
C LYS A 22 25.76 14.73 32.46
N SER A 23 25.42 16.02 32.35
CA SER A 23 24.03 16.50 32.41
C SER A 23 23.16 16.15 31.19
N PRO A 24 23.60 16.27 29.91
CA PRO A 24 22.77 15.85 28.78
C PRO A 24 22.62 14.33 28.70
N ILE A 25 23.66 13.56 29.05
CA ILE A 25 23.63 12.10 29.03
C ILE A 25 22.76 11.56 30.18
N ALA A 26 22.80 12.18 31.37
CA ALA A 26 21.91 11.81 32.48
C ALA A 26 20.45 12.17 32.18
N SER A 27 20.19 13.32 31.55
CA SER A 27 18.86 13.73 31.11
C SER A 27 18.30 12.80 30.01
N ALA A 28 19.14 12.43 29.03
CA ALA A 28 18.77 11.47 27.99
C ALA A 28 18.46 10.08 28.57
N ARG A 29 19.27 9.59 29.54
CA ARG A 29 19.01 8.31 30.21
C ARG A 29 17.73 8.34 31.05
N ALA A 30 17.42 9.46 31.70
CA ALA A 30 16.15 9.63 32.41
C ALA A 30 14.95 9.60 31.46
N SER A 31 15.05 10.27 30.31
CA SER A 31 14.00 10.24 29.27
C SER A 31 13.79 8.84 28.70
N ILE A 32 14.87 8.12 28.37
CA ILE A 32 14.82 6.76 27.83
C ILE A 32 14.25 5.78 28.88
N ALA A 33 14.61 5.94 30.15
CA ALA A 33 14.08 5.11 31.23
C ALA A 33 12.55 5.28 31.38
N HIS A 34 12.05 6.52 31.30
CA HIS A 34 10.62 6.78 31.30
C HIS A 34 9.90 6.21 30.08
N ALA A 35 10.48 6.37 28.89
CA ALA A 35 9.93 5.80 27.66
C ALA A 35 9.89 4.25 27.73
N TYR A 36 10.94 3.63 28.23
CA TYR A 36 11.00 2.17 28.40
C TYR A 36 10.00 1.66 29.43
N ALA A 37 9.79 2.37 30.55
CA ALA A 37 8.79 2.00 31.54
C ALA A 37 7.37 2.03 30.96
N LEU A 38 7.08 3.02 30.12
CA LEU A 38 5.78 3.15 29.44
C LEU A 38 5.60 2.06 28.38
N TYR A 39 6.63 1.79 27.58
CA TYR A 39 6.66 0.68 26.62
C TYR A 39 6.47 -0.68 27.32
N ALA A 40 7.14 -0.90 28.44
CA ALA A 40 7.04 -2.13 29.21
C ALA A 40 5.63 -2.35 29.77
N LYS A 41 4.99 -1.28 30.28
CA LYS A 41 3.58 -1.34 30.69
C LYS A 41 2.66 -1.65 29.52
N PHE A 42 2.83 -0.96 28.40
CA PHE A 42 2.05 -1.20 27.19
C PHE A 42 2.12 -2.67 26.76
N CYS A 43 3.32 -3.22 26.61
CA CYS A 43 3.52 -4.61 26.19
C CYS A 43 2.86 -5.64 27.12
N LYS A 44 2.83 -5.37 28.44
CA LYS A 44 2.18 -6.25 29.42
C LYS A 44 0.65 -6.25 29.28
N GLU A 45 0.05 -5.10 28.99
CA GLU A 45 -1.40 -4.93 28.87
C GLU A 45 -1.96 -5.32 27.48
N THR A 46 -1.15 -5.28 26.42
CA THR A 46 -1.66 -5.61 25.08
C THR A 46 -2.10 -7.08 24.94
N SER A 47 -2.94 -7.37 23.95
CA SER A 47 -3.26 -8.74 23.51
C SER A 47 -2.22 -9.33 22.56
N LEU A 48 -1.18 -8.57 22.18
CA LEU A 48 -0.13 -9.01 21.25
C LEU A 48 0.84 -9.95 21.96
N HIS A 49 0.68 -11.26 21.75
CA HIS A 49 1.49 -12.29 22.40
C HIS A 49 3.00 -12.10 22.17
N GLY A 50 3.42 -11.76 20.94
CA GLY A 50 4.84 -11.55 20.62
C GLY A 50 5.50 -10.39 21.39
N LEU A 51 4.74 -9.31 21.67
CA LEU A 51 5.25 -8.15 22.38
C LEU A 51 5.48 -8.42 23.88
N LYS A 52 4.71 -9.33 24.48
CA LYS A 52 4.87 -9.74 25.89
C LYS A 52 6.23 -10.39 26.14
N HIS A 53 6.69 -11.22 25.20
CA HIS A 53 7.98 -11.90 25.30
C HIS A 53 9.18 -10.95 25.20
N THR A 54 8.98 -9.75 24.64
CA THR A 54 10.06 -8.74 24.50
C THR A 54 10.40 -8.06 25.85
N VAL A 55 9.44 -8.01 26.78
CA VAL A 55 9.54 -7.27 28.06
C VAL A 55 9.69 -8.21 29.26
N ALA A 56 9.51 -9.52 29.08
CA ALA A 56 9.61 -10.49 30.15
C ALA A 56 11.03 -10.55 30.78
N GLU A 57 11.08 -10.59 32.10
CA GLU A 57 12.30 -10.36 32.90
C GLU A 57 13.29 -11.54 32.83
N ASN A 58 12.84 -12.75 32.48
CA ASN A 58 13.61 -14.00 32.57
C ASN A 58 14.29 -14.45 31.25
N PHE A 59 14.30 -13.64 30.19
CA PHE A 59 14.90 -14.03 28.90
C PHE A 59 16.24 -13.35 28.62
N TYR A 60 17.14 -14.10 27.96
CA TYR A 60 18.40 -13.58 27.45
C TYR A 60 18.16 -12.47 26.42
N VAL A 61 19.08 -11.50 26.34
CA VAL A 61 18.94 -10.34 25.43
C VAL A 61 18.78 -10.76 23.96
N PHE A 62 19.46 -11.83 23.54
CA PHE A 62 19.34 -12.38 22.18
C PHE A 62 17.93 -12.88 21.87
N GLU A 63 17.30 -13.59 22.79
CA GLU A 63 15.93 -14.09 22.61
C GLU A 63 14.95 -12.93 22.47
N ARG A 64 15.14 -11.84 23.24
CA ARG A 64 14.30 -10.63 23.13
C ARG A 64 14.41 -9.99 21.75
N ILE A 65 15.60 -9.95 21.16
CA ILE A 65 15.82 -9.41 19.81
C ILE A 65 15.13 -10.30 18.77
N ILE A 66 15.25 -11.62 18.90
CA ILE A 66 14.56 -12.57 18.01
C ILE A 66 13.04 -12.37 18.07
N TRP A 67 12.46 -12.31 19.26
CA TRP A 67 11.01 -12.08 19.43
C TRP A 67 10.57 -10.73 18.86
N LEU A 68 11.39 -9.69 19.01
CA LEU A 68 11.11 -8.37 18.43
C LEU A 68 11.12 -8.42 16.90
N ILE A 69 12.12 -9.07 16.29
CA ILE A 69 12.21 -9.22 14.83
C ILE A 69 11.02 -10.04 14.30
N LEU A 70 10.70 -11.17 14.94
CA LEU A 70 9.57 -12.00 14.55
C LEU A 70 8.24 -11.25 14.63
N THR A 71 8.04 -10.45 15.69
CA THR A 71 6.80 -9.68 15.86
C THR A 71 6.67 -8.57 14.83
N ILE A 72 7.76 -7.86 14.51
CA ILE A 72 7.78 -6.83 13.46
C ILE A 72 7.54 -7.47 12.08
N SER A 73 8.20 -8.60 11.79
CA SER A 73 8.03 -9.33 10.54
C SER A 73 6.58 -9.81 10.36
N ALA A 74 5.96 -10.35 11.42
CA ALA A 74 4.57 -10.78 11.38
C ALA A 74 3.61 -9.61 11.14
N PHE A 75 3.85 -8.46 11.77
CA PHE A 75 3.05 -7.26 11.55
C PHE A 75 3.20 -6.74 10.11
N GLY A 76 4.43 -6.66 9.59
CA GLY A 76 4.69 -6.27 8.20
C GLY A 76 4.03 -7.21 7.20
N GLY A 77 4.12 -8.52 7.40
CA GLY A 77 3.45 -9.52 6.58
C GLY A 77 1.93 -9.40 6.62
N ALA A 78 1.34 -9.17 7.80
CA ALA A 78 -0.11 -8.97 7.93
C ALA A 78 -0.59 -7.72 7.17
N VAL A 79 0.15 -6.62 7.24
CA VAL A 79 -0.18 -5.39 6.49
C VAL A 79 -0.04 -5.63 4.99
N TYR A 80 1.03 -6.28 4.54
CA TYR A 80 1.23 -6.63 3.13
C TYR A 80 0.08 -7.48 2.58
N CYS A 81 -0.27 -8.56 3.29
CA CYS A 81 -1.40 -9.41 2.92
C CYS A 81 -2.72 -8.63 2.90
N ALA A 82 -2.99 -7.78 3.89
CA ALA A 82 -4.21 -6.98 3.95
C ALA A 82 -4.32 -6.03 2.74
N LEU A 83 -3.23 -5.37 2.36
CA LEU A 83 -3.20 -4.48 1.20
C LEU A 83 -3.39 -5.24 -0.11
N ASN A 84 -2.75 -6.41 -0.28
CA ASN A 84 -2.95 -7.25 -1.46
C ASN A 84 -4.40 -7.74 -1.57
N GLN A 85 -5.00 -8.19 -0.47
CA GLN A 85 -6.39 -8.63 -0.44
C GLN A 85 -7.35 -7.47 -0.72
N LEU A 86 -7.06 -6.28 -0.19
CA LEU A 86 -7.83 -5.07 -0.48
C LEU A 86 -7.72 -4.66 -1.96
N ALA A 87 -6.53 -4.77 -2.55
CA ALA A 87 -6.32 -4.48 -3.97
C ALA A 87 -7.18 -5.43 -4.83
N ARG A 88 -7.12 -6.74 -4.56
CA ARG A 88 -7.94 -7.75 -5.25
C ARG A 88 -9.44 -7.51 -5.08
N TYR A 89 -9.87 -7.15 -3.87
CA TYR A 89 -11.26 -6.80 -3.58
C TYR A 89 -11.74 -5.61 -4.41
N ASN A 90 -10.91 -4.59 -4.57
CA ASN A 90 -11.25 -3.41 -5.39
C ASN A 90 -11.23 -3.70 -6.90
N SER A 91 -10.43 -4.67 -7.36
CA SER A 91 -10.33 -5.03 -8.77
C SER A 91 -11.46 -5.96 -9.24
N GLU A 92 -11.84 -6.95 -8.44
CA GLU A 92 -12.78 -8.01 -8.82
C GLU A 92 -13.76 -8.36 -7.68
N PRO A 93 -14.79 -7.53 -7.43
CA PRO A 93 -15.63 -7.66 -6.24
C PRO A 93 -16.71 -8.77 -6.28
N VAL A 94 -16.73 -9.69 -7.24
CA VAL A 94 -17.80 -10.72 -7.32
C VAL A 94 -17.25 -12.11 -7.68
N VAL A 95 -17.40 -13.05 -6.75
CA VAL A 95 -17.24 -14.49 -7.03
C VAL A 95 -18.61 -15.05 -7.43
N VAL A 96 -18.79 -15.38 -8.71
CA VAL A 96 -20.01 -16.04 -9.20
C VAL A 96 -19.92 -17.54 -8.98
N SER A 97 -20.68 -18.08 -8.03
CA SER A 97 -20.85 -19.53 -7.88
C SER A 97 -22.06 -20.00 -8.69
N LEU A 98 -21.83 -20.81 -9.72
CA LEU A 98 -22.91 -21.41 -10.51
C LEU A 98 -23.54 -22.58 -9.76
N GLN A 99 -24.73 -22.38 -9.23
CA GLN A 99 -25.53 -23.46 -8.66
C GLN A 99 -26.42 -24.05 -9.77
N ARG A 100 -26.26 -25.34 -10.07
CA ARG A 100 -27.11 -26.04 -11.04
C ARG A 100 -28.24 -26.75 -10.29
N ASP A 101 -29.40 -26.12 -10.22
CA ASP A 101 -30.60 -26.72 -9.64
C ASP A 101 -31.25 -27.69 -10.63
N TYR A 102 -30.73 -28.91 -10.70
CA TYR A 102 -31.22 -29.97 -11.60
C TYR A 102 -32.59 -30.56 -11.19
N ARG A 103 -33.13 -30.18 -10.03
CA ARG A 103 -34.41 -30.71 -9.49
C ARG A 103 -35.63 -29.80 -9.74
N GLY A 104 -35.42 -28.58 -10.26
CA GLY A 104 -36.50 -27.67 -10.66
C GLY A 104 -36.76 -27.75 -12.17
N TRP A 105 -37.67 -28.64 -12.59
CA TRP A 105 -37.88 -28.94 -14.02
C TRP A 105 -38.90 -28.03 -14.73
N SER A 106 -39.51 -27.07 -14.03
CA SER A 106 -40.42 -26.09 -14.63
C SER A 106 -39.64 -24.84 -15.05
N THR A 107 -39.10 -24.85 -16.27
CA THR A 107 -38.44 -23.69 -16.89
C THR A 107 -39.34 -23.11 -17.97
N ALA A 108 -39.45 -21.78 -18.04
CA ALA A 108 -40.19 -21.11 -19.10
C ALA A 108 -39.54 -21.36 -20.47
N PHE A 109 -40.36 -21.56 -21.51
CA PHE A 109 -39.86 -21.71 -22.87
C PHE A 109 -39.20 -20.39 -23.34
N PRO A 110 -37.95 -20.42 -23.86
CA PRO A 110 -37.28 -19.20 -24.28
C PRO A 110 -37.92 -18.62 -25.54
N ALA A 111 -37.79 -17.30 -25.73
CA ALA A 111 -38.18 -16.67 -26.98
C ALA A 111 -37.27 -17.16 -28.11
N VAL A 112 -37.85 -17.69 -29.17
CA VAL A 112 -37.13 -18.10 -30.37
C VAL A 112 -37.25 -16.97 -31.40
N THR A 113 -36.11 -16.40 -31.79
CA THR A 113 -36.04 -15.45 -32.90
C THR A 113 -35.38 -16.14 -34.08
N ALA A 114 -36.09 -16.20 -35.21
CA ALA A 114 -35.53 -16.67 -36.47
C ALA A 114 -35.18 -15.47 -37.35
N CYS A 115 -33.99 -15.49 -37.93
CA CYS A 115 -33.53 -14.51 -38.91
C CYS A 115 -33.38 -15.16 -40.27
N PHE A 116 -33.65 -14.40 -41.33
CA PHE A 116 -33.35 -14.83 -42.69
C PHE A 116 -31.83 -14.93 -42.90
N LEU A 117 -31.40 -15.91 -43.69
CA LEU A 117 -29.98 -16.18 -43.98
C LEU A 117 -29.37 -15.03 -44.80
N GLU A 118 -30.15 -14.50 -45.75
CA GLU A 118 -29.82 -13.30 -46.48
C GLU A 118 -30.29 -12.09 -45.67
N ARG A 119 -29.32 -11.32 -45.18
CA ARG A 119 -29.54 -10.21 -44.25
C ARG A 119 -30.04 -8.94 -44.94
N VAL A 120 -29.89 -8.86 -46.26
CA VAL A 120 -29.96 -7.60 -46.99
C VAL A 120 -30.54 -7.83 -48.37
N ASP A 121 -31.70 -7.21 -48.64
CA ASP A 121 -32.20 -7.05 -49.99
C ASP A 121 -31.26 -6.08 -50.75
N PRO A 122 -30.52 -6.52 -51.79
CA PRO A 122 -29.52 -5.69 -52.46
C PRO A 122 -30.12 -4.43 -53.11
N ASN A 123 -31.41 -4.48 -53.44
CA ASN A 123 -32.15 -3.36 -54.02
C ASN A 123 -32.41 -2.26 -52.99
N LYS A 124 -32.88 -2.62 -51.79
CA LYS A 124 -33.09 -1.67 -50.69
C LYS A 124 -31.77 -1.17 -50.10
N ALA A 125 -30.73 -2.00 -50.14
CA ALA A 125 -29.40 -1.64 -49.65
C ALA A 125 -28.79 -0.48 -50.45
N LYS A 126 -28.90 -0.53 -51.78
CA LYS A 126 -28.34 0.50 -52.67
C LYS A 126 -28.91 1.88 -52.34
N GLU A 127 -30.23 2.00 -52.22
CA GLU A 127 -30.91 3.26 -51.92
C GLU A 127 -30.40 3.91 -50.63
N VAL A 128 -30.25 3.11 -49.56
CA VAL A 128 -29.74 3.58 -48.27
C VAL A 128 -28.25 3.94 -48.35
N ILE A 129 -27.44 3.17 -49.07
CA ILE A 129 -25.99 3.44 -49.24
C ILE A 129 -25.77 4.77 -49.97
N TYR A 130 -26.53 5.06 -51.02
CA TYR A 130 -26.39 6.30 -51.77
C TYR A 130 -26.82 7.52 -50.94
N GLY A 131 -27.93 7.43 -50.20
CA GLY A 131 -28.38 8.50 -49.32
C GLY A 131 -27.43 8.77 -48.15
N LYS A 132 -26.87 7.72 -47.56
CA LYS A 132 -25.99 7.83 -46.38
C LYS A 132 -24.58 8.31 -46.72
N ARG A 133 -24.03 7.92 -47.88
CA ARG A 133 -22.69 8.32 -48.34
C ARG A 133 -22.52 9.83 -48.32
N ASN A 134 -23.54 10.56 -48.77
CA ASN A 134 -23.55 12.02 -48.82
C ASN A 134 -23.46 12.67 -47.43
N SER A 135 -24.09 12.07 -46.41
CA SER A 135 -24.06 12.57 -45.04
C SER A 135 -22.82 12.16 -44.25
N THR A 136 -22.25 10.98 -44.52
CA THR A 136 -21.04 10.51 -43.83
C THR A 136 -19.78 11.22 -44.29
N ASP A 137 -19.70 11.63 -45.55
CA ASP A 137 -18.54 12.39 -46.05
C ASP A 137 -18.37 13.71 -45.26
N TYR A 138 -19.49 14.37 -44.94
CA TYR A 138 -19.56 15.54 -44.05
C TYR A 138 -19.32 15.24 -42.55
N ARG A 139 -19.44 13.98 -42.11
CA ARG A 139 -19.19 13.60 -40.71
C ARG A 139 -17.78 13.07 -40.47
N VAL A 140 -17.11 12.59 -41.51
CA VAL A 140 -15.73 12.10 -41.39
C VAL A 140 -14.75 13.26 -41.43
N ASN A 141 -14.93 14.21 -42.36
CA ASN A 141 -14.08 15.39 -42.46
C ASN A 141 -14.13 16.27 -41.18
N ASN A 142 -15.27 16.33 -40.47
CA ASN A 142 -15.42 17.07 -39.22
C ASN A 142 -14.93 16.31 -37.98
N ALA A 143 -14.91 14.97 -38.02
CA ALA A 143 -14.48 14.13 -36.90
C ALA A 143 -12.95 13.95 -36.87
N THR A 144 -12.28 13.98 -38.03
CA THR A 144 -10.81 13.92 -38.12
C THR A 144 -10.14 15.08 -37.38
N GLN A 145 -10.74 16.29 -37.40
CA GLN A 145 -10.30 17.46 -36.63
C GLN A 145 -10.40 17.25 -35.10
N ARG A 146 -11.30 16.37 -34.63
CA ARG A 146 -11.57 16.15 -33.20
C ARG A 146 -10.74 15.01 -32.59
N LYS A 147 -10.13 14.17 -33.43
CA LYS A 147 -9.37 12.98 -33.01
C LYS A 147 -7.90 13.29 -32.69
N THR A 148 -7.35 14.36 -33.27
CA THR A 148 -5.97 14.82 -33.02
C THR A 148 -5.74 15.41 -31.62
N SER A 149 -6.79 15.81 -30.90
CA SER A 149 -6.67 16.36 -29.55
C SER A 149 -6.65 15.32 -28.43
N ASN A 150 -7.12 14.09 -28.67
CA ASN A 150 -7.24 13.05 -27.64
C ASN A 150 -6.03 12.10 -27.58
N LEU A 151 -5.09 12.21 -28.52
CA LEU A 151 -3.91 11.34 -28.60
C LEU A 151 -2.85 11.67 -27.53
N LEU A 152 -2.94 12.83 -26.88
CA LEU A 152 -2.01 13.26 -25.81
C LEU A 152 -2.42 12.79 -24.41
N GLN A 153 -3.64 12.27 -24.26
CA GLN A 153 -4.14 11.79 -22.96
C GLN A 153 -3.86 10.29 -22.75
N GLU A 154 -3.70 9.52 -23.83
CA GLU A 154 -3.42 8.08 -23.79
C GLU A 154 -1.94 7.77 -23.46
N THR A 155 -0.99 8.66 -23.83
CA THR A 155 0.45 8.43 -23.58
C THR A 155 0.88 8.52 -22.12
N PHE A 156 0.01 8.99 -21.21
CA PHE A 156 0.31 9.12 -19.79
C PHE A 156 -0.03 7.84 -18.99
N VAL A 157 -1.02 7.06 -19.43
CA VAL A 157 -1.44 5.82 -18.76
C VAL A 157 -0.43 4.69 -19.03
N ASP A 158 0.16 4.65 -20.23
CA ASP A 158 1.21 3.68 -20.57
C ASP A 158 2.49 3.85 -19.73
N PHE A 159 2.82 5.08 -19.29
CA PHE A 159 4.01 5.36 -18.48
C PHE A 159 3.89 4.87 -17.03
N ILE A 160 2.68 4.89 -16.45
CA ILE A 160 2.41 4.41 -15.09
C ILE A 160 2.45 2.87 -15.02
N CYS A 161 2.11 2.17 -16.11
CA CYS A 161 2.15 0.71 -16.20
C CYS A 161 3.59 0.16 -16.17
N VAL A 162 4.55 0.90 -16.75
CA VAL A 162 5.98 0.53 -16.75
C VAL A 162 6.60 0.58 -15.34
N LEU A 163 6.16 1.50 -14.47
CA LEU A 163 6.66 1.60 -13.09
C LEU A 163 6.14 0.49 -12.15
N LYS A 164 5.00 -0.15 -12.48
CA LYS A 164 4.48 -1.32 -11.75
C LYS A 164 5.30 -2.58 -12.03
N ALA A 165 5.85 -2.71 -13.23
CA ALA A 165 6.59 -3.90 -13.68
C ALA A 165 7.93 -4.11 -12.95
N GLU A 166 8.59 -3.05 -12.48
CA GLU A 166 9.87 -3.15 -11.77
C GLU A 166 9.74 -3.66 -10.32
N GLY A 167 8.55 -3.54 -9.72
CA GLY A 167 8.28 -4.02 -8.35
C GLY A 167 8.01 -5.54 -8.25
N GLU A 168 7.54 -6.17 -9.33
CA GLU A 168 7.19 -7.60 -9.35
C GLU A 168 8.41 -8.50 -9.65
N ALA A 169 9.47 -7.96 -10.26
CA ALA A 169 10.72 -8.67 -10.51
C ALA A 169 11.48 -9.08 -9.24
N LEU A 170 11.29 -8.34 -8.12
CA LEU A 170 11.91 -8.68 -6.83
C LEU A 170 11.11 -9.73 -6.05
N ALA A 171 9.81 -9.90 -6.33
CA ALA A 171 8.98 -10.93 -5.69
C ALA A 171 9.26 -12.32 -6.28
N LEU A 172 9.46 -12.42 -7.61
CA LEU A 172 9.79 -13.68 -8.30
C LEU A 172 11.19 -14.22 -7.95
N LEU A 173 12.11 -13.35 -7.52
CA LEU A 173 13.45 -13.75 -7.04
C LEU A 173 13.40 -14.48 -5.68
N TRP A 174 12.35 -14.25 -4.89
CA TRP A 174 12.17 -14.89 -3.59
C TRP A 174 11.50 -16.27 -3.70
N ASP A 175 10.60 -16.47 -4.67
CA ASP A 175 9.98 -17.77 -4.97
C ASP A 175 10.93 -18.76 -5.67
N SER A 176 12.05 -18.30 -6.24
CA SER A 176 13.05 -19.17 -6.90
C SER A 176 14.11 -19.74 -5.94
N ILE A 177 14.10 -19.35 -4.66
CA ILE A 177 15.02 -19.84 -3.62
C ILE A 177 14.30 -20.82 -2.65
N GLY A 178 12.99 -21.03 -2.82
CA GLY A 178 12.18 -22.00 -2.06
C GLY A 178 12.03 -23.34 -2.75
#